data_AF-A0A522QCM1-F1
#
_entry.id   AF-A0A522QCM1-F1
#
_cell.length_a   1.000
_cell.length_b   1.000
_cell.length_c   1.000
_cell.angle_alpha   90.00
_cell.angle_beta   90.00
_cell.angle_gamma   90.00
#
_symmetry.space_group_name_H-M   'P 1'
#
loop_
_entity.id
_entity.type
_entity.pdbx_description
1 polymer ?
#
loop_
_entity_poly.entity_id
_entity_poly.type
_entity_poly.pdbx_seq_one_letter_code
_entity_poly.pdbx_strand_id
1 'polypeptide(L)' 'MNEKIDGTIGKIQVTFAVLFALLVAAQVRVQLFQAPALATNPHNPRQSLLAAYRGSILASDGTPLATTQGGVRAYPLGAA' A
#
# COMPACT_ATOMS: atom_id res chain seq x y z
N MET A 1 41.30 -9.40 -25.38
CA MET A 1 40.11 -9.29 -24.51
C MET A 1 39.16 -10.41 -24.95
N ASN A 2 38.63 -11.21 -24.02
CA ASN A 2 38.10 -12.54 -24.31
C ASN A 2 36.63 -12.44 -24.77
N GLU A 3 36.39 -12.52 -26.08
CA GLU A 3 35.07 -12.37 -26.74
C GLU A 3 33.94 -13.22 -26.11
N LYS A 4 34.29 -14.39 -25.56
CA LYS A 4 33.37 -15.26 -24.80
C LYS A 4 32.88 -14.66 -23.48
N ILE A 5 33.71 -13.90 -22.78
CA ILE A 5 33.36 -13.23 -21.52
C ILE A 5 32.37 -12.08 -21.83
N ASP A 6 32.65 -11.30 -22.87
CA ASP A 6 31.79 -10.18 -23.29
C ASP A 6 30.40 -10.65 -23.71
N GLY A 7 30.32 -11.76 -24.47
CA GLY A 7 29.04 -12.38 -24.84
C GLY A 7 28.26 -12.98 -23.67
N THR A 8 28.95 -13.45 -22.62
CA THR A 8 28.29 -14.01 -21.41
C THR A 8 27.76 -12.89 -20.51
N ILE A 9 28.53 -11.82 -20.35
CA ILE A 9 28.12 -10.63 -19.59
C ILE A 9 26.89 -9.99 -20.24
N GLY A 10 26.87 -9.85 -21.57
CA GLY A 10 25.72 -9.30 -22.29
C GLY A 10 24.43 -10.09 -22.07
N LYS A 11 24.51 -11.44 -22.04
CA LYS A 11 23.34 -12.30 -21.75
C LYS A 11 22.80 -12.07 -20.34
N ILE A 12 23.68 -12.00 -19.34
CA ILE A 12 23.29 -11.76 -17.95
C ILE A 12 22.61 -10.38 -17.83
N GLN A 13 23.18 -9.35 -18.45
CA GLN A 13 22.59 -8.01 -18.45
C GLN A 13 21.18 -8.00 -19.05
N VAL A 14 20.98 -8.66 -20.20
CA VAL A 14 19.66 -8.78 -20.83
C VAL A 14 18.68 -9.54 -19.93
N THR A 15 19.12 -10.64 -19.31
CA THR A 15 18.28 -11.39 -18.37
C THR A 15 17.81 -10.50 -17.22
N PHE A 16 18.72 -9.75 -16.58
CA PHE A 16 18.33 -8.83 -15.51
C PHE A 16 17.43 -7.71 -16.01
N ALA A 17 17.70 -7.13 -17.18
CA ALA A 17 16.85 -6.09 -17.76
C ALA A 17 15.41 -6.58 -17.97
N VAL A 18 15.23 -7.81 -18.47
CA VAL A 18 13.92 -8.44 -18.64
C VAL A 18 13.25 -8.67 -17.29
N LEU A 19 13.97 -9.19 -16.29
CA LEU A 19 13.43 -9.41 -14.96
C LEU A 19 12.98 -8.11 -14.29
N PHE A 20 13.78 -7.03 -14.41
CA PHE A 20 13.41 -5.72 -13.91
C PHE A 20 12.19 -5.14 -14.64
N ALA A 21 12.10 -5.30 -15.96
CA ALA A 21 10.92 -4.87 -16.71
C ALA A 21 9.64 -5.58 -16.23
N LEU A 22 9.72 -6.89 -15.96
CA LEU A 22 8.60 -7.65 -15.39
C LEU A 22 8.22 -7.16 -13.99
N LEU A 23 9.20 -6.84 -13.14
CA LEU A 23 8.94 -6.27 -11.81
C LEU A 23 8.25 -4.90 -11.89
N VAL A 24 8.68 -4.04 -12.82
CA VAL A 24 8.03 -2.74 -13.05
C VAL A 24 6.59 -2.93 -13.50
N ALA A 25 6.34 -3.84 -14.45
CA ALA A 25 4.99 -4.14 -14.90
C ALA A 25 4.09 -4.68 -13.78
N ALA A 26 4.63 -5.56 -12.93
CA ALA A 26 3.92 -6.06 -11.75
C ALA A 26 3.60 -4.92 -10.77
N GLN A 27 4.55 -4.01 -10.54
CA GLN A 27 4.36 -2.86 -9.66
C GLN A 27 3.28 -1.91 -10.19
N VAL A 28 3.30 -1.59 -11.49
CA VAL A 28 2.27 -0.77 -12.15
C VAL A 28 0.90 -1.43 -12.01
N ARG A 29 0.81 -2.74 -12.22
CA ARG A 29 -0.43 -3.50 -12.05
C ARG A 29 -0.98 -3.38 -10.61
N VAL A 30 -0.11 -3.55 -9.61
CA VAL A 30 -0.51 -3.43 -8.20
C VAL A 30 -1.00 -2.01 -7.90
N GLN A 31 -0.26 -0.98 -8.32
CA GLN A 31 -0.59 0.40 -8.01
C GLN A 31 -1.86 0.90 -8.72
N LEU A 32 -2.10 0.52 -9.97
CA LEU A 32 -3.25 1.01 -10.73
C LEU A 32 -4.53 0.21 -10.47
N PHE A 33 -4.43 -1.11 -10.34
CA PHE A 33 -5.62 -1.97 -10.27
C PHE A 33 -5.90 -2.54 -8.88
N GLN A 34 -4.87 -2.76 -8.06
CA GLN A 34 -5.03 -3.43 -6.77
C GLN A 34 -4.95 -2.46 -5.58
N ALA A 35 -4.50 -1.22 -5.79
CA ALA A 35 -4.35 -0.24 -4.73
C ALA A 35 -5.64 0.01 -3.92
N PRO A 36 -6.84 0.16 -4.54
CA PRO A 36 -8.07 0.38 -3.78
C PRO A 36 -8.40 -0.81 -2.86
N ALA A 37 -8.30 -2.04 -3.38
CA ALA A 37 -8.57 -3.26 -2.62
C ALA A 37 -7.55 -3.51 -1.50
N LEU A 38 -6.28 -3.16 -1.71
CA LEU A 38 -5.24 -3.25 -0.69
C LEU A 38 -5.37 -2.18 0.40
N ALA A 39 -5.88 -1.00 0.05
CA ALA A 39 -6.13 0.08 1.01
C ALA A 39 -7.29 -0.24 1.96
N THR A 40 -8.31 -0.96 1.48
CA THR A 40 -9.49 -1.36 2.27
C THR A 40 -9.36 -2.76 2.90
N ASN A 41 -8.26 -3.47 2.64
CA ASN A 41 -8.07 -4.82 3.20
C ASN A 41 -8.00 -4.77 4.74
N PRO A 42 -8.90 -5.46 5.46
CA PRO A 42 -8.91 -5.48 6.93
C PRO A 42 -7.68 -6.15 7.55
N HIS A 43 -6.96 -6.98 6.78
CA HIS A 43 -5.70 -7.58 7.21
C HIS A 43 -4.48 -6.70 6.87
N ASN A 44 -4.68 -5.46 6.39
CA ASN A 44 -3.58 -4.54 6.17
C ASN A 44 -3.00 -4.09 7.53
N PRO A 45 -1.75 -4.44 7.85
CA PRO A 45 -1.17 -4.14 9.17
C PRO A 45 -1.03 -2.63 9.42
N ARG A 46 -1.01 -1.79 8.37
CA ARG A 46 -1.08 -0.33 8.57
C ARG A 46 -2.43 0.10 9.11
N GLN A 47 -3.53 -0.51 8.65
CA GLN A 47 -4.87 -0.19 9.11
C GLN A 47 -5.08 -0.65 10.56
N SER A 48 -4.57 -1.84 10.93
CA SER A 48 -4.68 -2.33 12.32
C SER A 48 -3.89 -1.46 13.31
N LEU A 49 -2.68 -1.02 12.94
CA LEU A 49 -1.89 -0.07 13.74
C LEU A 49 -2.60 1.29 13.85
N LEU A 50 -3.12 1.82 12.74
CA LEU A 50 -3.85 3.10 12.75
C LEU A 50 -5.13 3.03 13.59
N ALA A 51 -5.86 1.92 13.55
CA ALA A 51 -7.10 1.74 14.31
C ALA A 51 -6.86 1.63 15.82
N ALA A 52 -5.81 0.93 16.25
CA ALA A 52 -5.53 0.67 17.66
C ALA A 52 -5.18 1.94 18.47
N TYR A 53 -4.55 2.94 17.83
CA TYR A 53 -4.08 4.16 18.51
C TYR A 53 -4.97 5.39 18.24
N ARG A 54 -6.11 5.23 17.57
CA ARG A 54 -6.94 6.39 17.16
C ARG A 54 -7.93 6.78 18.26
N GLY A 55 -7.61 7.86 18.98
CA GLY A 55 -8.49 8.46 19.99
C GLY A 55 -9.80 9.04 19.44
N SER A 56 -10.74 9.37 20.32
CA SER A 56 -11.98 10.08 20.00
C SER A 56 -11.72 11.58 19.83
N ILE A 57 -12.47 12.21 18.92
CA ILE A 57 -12.54 13.67 18.82
C ILE A 57 -13.88 14.07 19.42
N LEU A 58 -13.83 14.95 20.42
CA LEU A 58 -14.98 15.49 21.12
C LEU A 58 -15.07 17.00 20.86
N ALA A 59 -16.28 17.53 20.81
CA ALA A 59 -16.52 18.97 20.90
C ALA A 59 -16.29 19.45 22.35
N SER A 60 -16.27 20.76 22.55
CA SER A 60 -16.03 21.39 23.87
C SER A 60 -17.07 21.00 24.94
N ASP A 61 -18.25 20.56 24.51
CA ASP A 61 -19.36 20.08 25.34
C ASP A 61 -19.32 18.56 25.60
N GLY A 62 -18.31 17.86 25.07
CA GLY A 62 -18.17 16.41 25.16
C GLY A 62 -18.87 15.62 24.06
N THR A 63 -19.56 16.29 23.12
CA THR A 63 -20.25 15.60 22.01
C THR A 63 -19.23 14.90 21.11
N PRO A 64 -19.38 13.59 20.82
CA PRO A 64 -18.44 12.85 19.99
C PRO A 64 -18.58 13.25 18.51
N LEU A 65 -17.53 13.89 17.99
CA LEU A 65 -17.42 14.26 16.57
C LEU A 65 -16.82 13.13 15.73
N ALA A 66 -15.95 12.32 16.33
CA ALA A 66 -15.40 11.14 15.65
C ALA A 66 -14.97 10.09 16.67
N THR A 67 -15.35 8.83 16.44
CA THR A 67 -15.03 7.70 17.32
C THR A 67 -14.60 6.49 16.50
N THR A 68 -13.75 5.63 17.09
CA THR A 68 -13.32 4.38 16.45
C THR A 68 -14.00 3.23 17.18
N GLN A 69 -14.89 2.50 16.51
CA GLN A 69 -15.54 1.29 17.04
C GLN A 69 -15.25 0.11 16.11
N GLY A 70 -14.77 -1.00 16.66
CA GLY A 70 -14.49 -2.21 15.86
C GLY A 70 -13.47 -2.02 14.73
N GLY A 71 -12.56 -1.05 14.86
CA GLY A 71 -11.56 -0.72 13.84
C GLY A 71 -12.05 0.19 12.71
N VAL A 72 -13.33 0.61 12.74
CA VAL A 72 -13.93 1.52 11.77
C VAL A 72 -14.09 2.91 12.40
N ARG A 73 -13.78 3.96 11.63
CA ARG A 73 -13.97 5.34 12.07
C ARG A 73 -15.40 5.79 11.76
N ALA A 74 -16.15 6.13 12.80
CA ALA A 74 -17.48 6.72 12.70
C ALA A 74 -17.40 8.24 12.89
N TYR A 75 -18.14 8.97 12.06
CA TYR A 75 -18.34 10.43 12.14
C TYR A 75 -19.84 10.70 12.31
N PRO A 76 -20.36 10.69 13.56
CA PRO A 76 -21.80 10.71 13.81
C PRO A 76 -22.52 11.94 13.24
N LEU A 77 -21.79 13.05 13.10
CA LEU A 77 -22.29 14.34 12.61
C LEU A 77 -21.71 14.71 11.23
N GLY A 78 -21.01 13.79 10.57
CA GLY A 78 -20.46 14.01 9.23
C GLY A 78 -21.52 13.89 8.13
N ALA A 79 -21.29 14.53 6.98
CA ALA A 79 -22.13 14.35 5.81
C ALA A 79 -22.10 12.87 5.36
N ALA A 80 -23.28 12.34 5.05
CA ALA A 80 -23.47 10.97 4.53
C ALA A 80 -22.93 10.83 3.10
#